data_AF-A0A6G6K2J9-F1
#
_entry.id   AF-A0A6G6K2J9-F1
#
_cell.length_a   1.000
_cell.length_b   1.000
_cell.length_c   1.000
_cell.angle_alpha   90.00
_cell.angle_beta   90.00
_cell.angle_gamma   90.00
#
_symmetry.space_group_name_H-M   'P 1'
#
loop_
_entity.id
_entity.type
_entity.pdbx_description
1 polymer ?
#
loop_
_entity_poly.entity_id
_entity_poly.type
_entity_poly.pdbx_seq_one_letter_code
_entity_poly.pdbx_strand_id
1 'polypeptide(L)'
;MRSPARILSGVTLLILWHGFAPAALHAQRLDWKLEDFQPLTELPWDEAGKMPLSEVLTAIFREPDPQIRHPVLAAYLRRIPVEQFGAAFDQCIIMEGTQTPHRMVSFLVRIWAERDPKACWERTRALFQVIGVKYGWLNYDSWKRRDKITVRDAKAIHASRFWLENENYLLDFPVGVEASSLPEAEKVKMFRVFADAWFETFQSWPGYQHAQEGGSKQLLAAFASTPQSMRESFRSSSGQDYEAAVEVGLRRWLKAEPKAALEILEKKHELIPAEYDAANGSLLPNGPSTAWLMLWRQLDLPAMVRWAESPDGGVRERGMLMSWVDEPTRHRWLETAEKDSNKEQLIGVWASWNPQPGVEAAVATRQSGIVLEAFNSAAYGPFQGVWNTCHPGLGFVRNFDIQSRIKDFMKDLRDTDWGTAIMEQWGDVDVGEAARYGLDFMLKTDYASREELIKLFSGDDDFASDADMLDRTFCALRVWAVTKPDEMKTWIATLKEEDLRKALTWLLENPWGTGPEE
;
A
#
# COMPACT_ATOMS: atom_id res chain seq x y z
N MET A 1 -28.30 7.40 72.51
CA MET A 1 -26.92 6.93 72.29
C MET A 1 -26.73 6.93 70.76
N ARG A 2 -26.11 7.89 70.08
CA ARG A 2 -24.80 8.58 70.20
C ARG A 2 -23.57 7.67 69.99
N SER A 3 -23.17 7.52 68.71
CA SER A 3 -21.79 7.51 68.12
C SER A 3 -20.72 6.50 68.62
N PRO A 4 -19.60 6.25 67.89
CA PRO A 4 -19.12 6.90 66.65
C PRO A 4 -18.50 6.03 65.51
N ALA A 5 -18.50 6.64 64.32
CA ALA A 5 -17.49 6.68 63.24
C ALA A 5 -16.34 5.65 63.09
N ARG A 6 -16.24 5.10 61.86
CA ARG A 6 -15.08 5.17 60.93
C ARG A 6 -15.67 5.36 59.51
N ILE A 7 -15.22 6.20 58.56
CA ILE A 7 -14.04 7.06 58.31
C ILE A 7 -12.79 6.32 57.76
N LEU A 8 -12.57 6.52 56.43
CA LEU A 8 -11.43 6.17 55.54
C LEU A 8 -11.08 4.65 55.47
N SER A 9 -10.75 4.05 54.32
CA SER A 9 -10.27 4.55 53.00
C SER A 9 -10.95 3.75 51.87
N GLY A 10 -10.94 4.09 50.58
CA GLY A 10 -10.31 5.19 49.84
C GLY A 10 -9.98 4.74 48.41
N VAL A 11 -10.72 5.27 47.42
CA VAL A 11 -10.44 5.19 45.96
C VAL A 11 -10.23 3.78 45.36
N THR A 12 -11.33 3.08 45.05
CA THR A 12 -11.30 1.89 44.17
C THR A 12 -12.55 1.78 43.27
N LEU A 13 -12.90 2.85 42.55
CA LEU A 13 -13.98 2.78 41.54
C LEU A 13 -13.88 3.87 40.45
N LEU A 14 -12.69 4.07 39.85
CA LEU A 14 -12.49 5.09 38.81
C LEU A 14 -11.32 4.77 37.84
N ILE A 15 -11.29 3.56 37.28
CA ILE A 15 -10.39 3.19 36.16
C ILE A 15 -11.21 2.34 35.15
N LEU A 16 -10.89 2.50 33.85
CA LEU A 16 -11.40 1.78 32.66
C LEU A 16 -12.43 2.49 31.75
N TRP A 17 -12.64 3.80 31.90
CA TRP A 17 -13.02 4.65 30.74
C TRP A 17 -11.77 5.23 30.07
N HIS A 18 -11.03 4.31 29.43
CA HIS A 18 -10.26 4.49 28.20
C HIS A 18 -9.69 5.90 27.97
N GLY A 19 -8.84 6.34 28.90
CA GLY A 19 -7.92 7.44 28.63
C GLY A 19 -7.04 7.05 27.45
N PHE A 20 -7.00 7.92 26.44
CA PHE A 20 -6.09 7.85 25.31
C PHE A 20 -4.68 7.54 25.80
N ALA A 21 -4.20 6.33 25.54
CA ALA A 21 -2.78 6.04 25.53
C ALA A 21 -2.28 6.40 24.13
N PRO A 22 -1.56 7.52 23.93
CA PRO A 22 -0.87 7.78 22.68
C PRO A 22 0.37 6.86 22.62
N ALA A 23 0.12 5.56 22.49
CA ALA A 23 1.08 4.65 21.90
C ALA A 23 1.18 5.06 20.42
N ALA A 24 2.10 5.97 20.16
CA ALA A 24 2.46 6.50 18.85
C ALA A 24 3.19 5.42 18.04
N LEU A 25 2.46 4.34 17.73
CA LEU A 25 2.72 3.61 16.49
C LEU A 25 2.21 4.51 15.37
N HIS A 26 3.14 5.16 14.67
CA HIS A 26 2.89 5.72 13.35
C HIS A 26 2.39 4.62 12.39
N ALA A 27 1.96 4.96 11.17
CA ALA A 27 1.81 3.95 10.12
C ALA A 27 3.11 3.15 9.99
N GLN A 28 3.11 1.93 10.54
CA GLN A 28 4.32 1.15 10.73
C GLN A 28 4.43 0.17 9.58
N ARG A 29 5.64 0.05 9.01
CA ARG A 29 5.94 -1.02 8.06
C ARG A 29 5.53 -2.37 8.66
N LEU A 30 4.50 -2.98 8.10
CA LEU A 30 4.09 -4.36 8.40
C LEU A 30 5.33 -5.26 8.35
N ASP A 31 5.42 -6.17 9.32
CA ASP A 31 6.48 -7.15 9.48
C ASP A 31 6.26 -8.43 8.65
N TRP A 32 5.17 -8.43 7.87
CA TRP A 32 4.79 -9.51 6.96
C TRP A 32 5.88 -9.76 5.92
N LYS A 33 6.01 -11.02 5.53
CA LYS A 33 6.88 -11.48 4.46
C LYS A 33 6.05 -11.86 3.24
N LEU A 34 6.71 -12.13 2.11
CA LEU A 34 5.99 -12.54 0.92
C LEU A 34 5.27 -13.90 1.09
N GLU A 35 5.78 -14.77 1.95
CA GLU A 35 5.16 -16.05 2.30
C GLU A 35 3.93 -15.91 3.22
N ASP A 36 3.69 -14.74 3.81
CA ASP A 36 2.52 -14.48 4.63
C ASP A 36 1.24 -14.25 3.80
N PHE A 37 1.38 -13.81 2.55
CA PHE A 37 0.28 -13.62 1.62
C PHE A 37 -0.26 -14.97 1.12
N GLN A 38 -1.58 -15.11 1.09
CA GLN A 38 -2.27 -16.33 0.70
C GLN A 38 -3.51 -15.98 -0.14
N PRO A 39 -3.62 -16.48 -1.38
CA PRO A 39 -4.79 -16.25 -2.22
C PRO A 39 -6.01 -16.93 -1.60
N LEU A 40 -7.08 -16.18 -1.40
CA LEU A 40 -8.29 -16.69 -0.79
C LEU A 40 -8.95 -17.75 -1.68
N THR A 41 -9.28 -18.85 -1.04
CA THR A 41 -9.96 -20.02 -1.61
C THR A 41 -11.21 -20.39 -0.80
N GLU A 42 -11.47 -19.66 0.28
CA GLU A 42 -12.64 -19.74 1.13
C GLU A 42 -12.80 -18.39 1.81
N LEU A 43 -14.00 -18.08 2.30
CA LEU A 43 -14.22 -16.88 3.08
C LEU A 43 -13.54 -17.07 4.46
N PRO A 44 -12.73 -16.11 4.94
CA PRO A 44 -11.97 -16.27 6.18
C PRO A 44 -12.80 -16.10 7.46
N TRP A 45 -14.12 -16.29 7.38
CA TRP A 45 -15.03 -16.31 8.52
C TRP A 45 -15.97 -17.52 8.41
N ASP A 46 -16.25 -18.18 9.53
CA ASP A 46 -17.28 -19.20 9.58
C ASP A 46 -18.68 -18.56 9.73
N GLU A 47 -19.73 -19.33 9.41
CA GLU A 47 -21.11 -18.86 9.64
C GLU A 47 -21.44 -18.69 11.13
N ALA A 48 -20.68 -19.35 12.01
CA ALA A 48 -20.86 -19.25 13.45
C ALA A 48 -20.18 -18.03 14.09
N GLY A 49 -19.42 -17.23 13.33
CA GLY A 49 -18.78 -16.00 13.80
C GLY A 49 -17.76 -16.20 14.93
N LYS A 50 -17.06 -17.34 14.94
CA LYS A 50 -16.17 -17.73 16.05
C LYS A 50 -14.76 -17.15 15.96
N MET A 51 -14.30 -16.82 14.76
CA MET A 51 -12.98 -16.23 14.57
C MET A 51 -12.94 -14.80 15.09
N PRO A 52 -11.91 -14.41 15.87
CA PRO A 52 -11.71 -13.03 16.28
C PRO A 52 -11.66 -12.06 15.10
N LEU A 53 -12.22 -10.86 15.28
CA LEU A 53 -12.21 -9.78 14.29
C LEU A 53 -10.83 -9.59 13.66
N SER A 54 -9.79 -9.61 14.48
CA SER A 54 -8.42 -9.37 14.06
C SER A 54 -7.84 -10.49 13.20
N GLU A 55 -8.21 -11.75 13.44
CA GLU A 55 -7.77 -12.90 12.64
C GLU A 55 -8.43 -12.89 11.27
N VAL A 56 -9.74 -12.62 11.21
CA VAL A 56 -10.47 -12.51 9.94
C VAL A 56 -9.90 -11.36 9.09
N LEU A 57 -9.70 -10.17 9.68
CA LEU A 57 -9.09 -9.05 8.96
C LEU A 57 -7.66 -9.37 8.50
N THR A 58 -6.84 -10.05 9.32
CA THR A 58 -5.50 -10.50 8.91
C THR A 58 -5.56 -11.41 7.69
N ALA A 59 -6.47 -12.38 7.67
CA ALA A 59 -6.64 -13.29 6.54
C ALA A 59 -7.16 -12.57 5.28
N ILE A 60 -8.07 -11.58 5.42
CA ILE A 60 -8.54 -10.76 4.30
C ILE A 60 -7.40 -9.91 3.72
N PHE A 61 -6.57 -9.26 4.54
CA PHE A 61 -5.46 -8.42 4.04
C PHE A 61 -4.25 -9.22 3.53
N ARG A 62 -4.18 -10.53 3.85
CA ARG A 62 -3.24 -11.48 3.23
C ARG A 62 -3.67 -11.93 1.83
N GLU A 63 -4.88 -11.60 1.36
CA GLU A 63 -5.20 -11.64 -0.07
C GLU A 63 -4.41 -10.52 -0.78
N PRO A 64 -3.44 -10.85 -1.64
CA PRO A 64 -2.68 -9.81 -2.33
C PRO A 64 -3.54 -9.00 -3.31
N ASP A 65 -4.55 -9.62 -3.92
CA ASP A 65 -5.37 -9.01 -4.97
C ASP A 65 -6.43 -8.04 -4.41
N PRO A 66 -6.31 -6.71 -4.63
CA PRO A 66 -7.28 -5.74 -4.13
C PRO A 66 -8.70 -5.94 -4.72
N GLN A 67 -8.83 -6.52 -5.92
CA GLN A 67 -10.13 -6.78 -6.56
C GLN A 67 -10.91 -7.90 -5.86
N ILE A 68 -10.23 -8.80 -5.15
CA ILE A 68 -10.85 -9.85 -4.32
C ILE A 68 -10.92 -9.39 -2.85
N ARG A 69 -9.83 -8.82 -2.33
CA ARG A 69 -9.71 -8.33 -0.95
C ARG A 69 -10.79 -7.32 -0.58
N HIS A 70 -11.00 -6.26 -1.38
CA HIS A 70 -11.94 -5.20 -1.00
C HIS A 70 -13.42 -5.63 -1.01
N PRO A 71 -13.93 -6.37 -2.01
CA PRO A 71 -15.30 -6.88 -1.95
C PRO A 71 -15.52 -7.94 -0.85
N VAL A 72 -14.52 -8.79 -0.56
CA VAL A 72 -14.55 -9.73 0.58
C VAL A 72 -14.57 -8.95 1.91
N LEU A 73 -13.74 -7.93 2.05
CA LEU A 73 -13.75 -7.01 3.20
C LEU A 73 -15.11 -6.32 3.34
N ALA A 74 -15.71 -5.85 2.25
CA ALA A 74 -17.01 -5.18 2.28
C ALA A 74 -18.13 -6.12 2.74
N ALA A 75 -18.09 -7.38 2.32
CA ALA A 75 -19.02 -8.41 2.76
C ALA A 75 -18.87 -8.71 4.25
N TYR A 76 -17.63 -8.76 4.76
CA TYR A 76 -17.35 -8.97 6.17
C TYR A 76 -17.78 -7.79 7.05
N LEU A 77 -17.42 -6.57 6.66
CA LEU A 77 -17.77 -5.33 7.37
C LEU A 77 -19.28 -5.07 7.45
N ARG A 78 -20.07 -5.60 6.51
CA ARG A 78 -21.54 -5.58 6.60
C ARG A 78 -22.11 -6.62 7.57
N ARG A 79 -21.35 -7.67 7.92
CA ARG A 79 -21.76 -8.76 8.84
C ARG A 79 -21.39 -8.53 10.30
N ILE A 80 -20.25 -7.89 10.59
CA ILE A 80 -19.79 -7.67 11.98
C ILE A 80 -20.80 -6.83 12.78
N PRO A 81 -20.90 -6.99 14.12
CA PRO A 81 -21.66 -6.07 14.96
C PRO A 81 -21.18 -4.62 14.76
N VAL A 82 -22.11 -3.65 14.74
CA VAL A 82 -21.80 -2.27 14.34
C VAL A 82 -20.92 -1.55 15.35
N GLU A 83 -21.00 -1.93 16.61
CA GLU A 83 -20.12 -1.51 17.70
C GLU A 83 -18.65 -1.95 17.50
N GLN A 84 -18.39 -2.97 16.67
CA GLN A 84 -17.04 -3.40 16.31
C GLN A 84 -16.47 -2.63 15.10
N PHE A 85 -17.29 -1.88 14.37
CA PHE A 85 -16.86 -1.20 13.14
C PHE A 85 -15.74 -0.20 13.41
N GLY A 86 -15.78 0.52 14.54
CA GLY A 86 -14.72 1.46 14.92
C GLY A 86 -13.34 0.81 15.08
N ALA A 87 -13.29 -0.41 15.63
CA ALA A 87 -12.06 -1.18 15.77
C ALA A 87 -11.62 -1.81 14.44
N ALA A 88 -12.58 -2.30 13.64
CA ALA A 88 -12.32 -2.80 12.30
C ALA A 88 -11.73 -1.71 11.39
N PHE A 89 -12.23 -0.47 11.49
CA PHE A 89 -11.72 0.70 10.78
C PHE A 89 -10.23 0.90 11.09
N ASP A 90 -9.87 1.06 12.36
CA ASP A 90 -8.47 1.33 12.76
C ASP A 90 -7.53 0.19 12.36
N GLN A 91 -8.00 -1.06 12.41
CA GLN A 91 -7.21 -2.22 12.00
C GLN A 91 -7.02 -2.30 10.46
N CYS A 92 -8.05 -2.03 9.68
CA CYS A 92 -7.95 -1.98 8.21
C CYS A 92 -6.96 -0.90 7.75
N ILE A 93 -6.96 0.26 8.42
CA ILE A 93 -6.02 1.35 8.13
C ILE A 93 -4.56 0.93 8.39
N ILE A 94 -4.29 0.20 9.48
CA ILE A 94 -2.95 -0.33 9.75
C ILE A 94 -2.55 -1.37 8.69
N MET A 95 -3.47 -2.26 8.31
CA MET A 95 -3.20 -3.39 7.40
C MET A 95 -3.09 -3.00 5.93
N GLU A 96 -3.56 -1.82 5.53
CA GLU A 96 -3.37 -1.29 4.18
C GLU A 96 -1.90 -0.95 3.88
N GLY A 97 -1.08 -0.71 4.91
CA GLY A 97 0.37 -0.52 4.76
C GLY A 97 0.79 0.85 4.21
N THR A 98 -0.07 1.85 4.29
CA THR A 98 0.24 3.22 3.84
C THR A 98 -0.11 4.25 4.90
N GLN A 99 0.66 5.34 4.94
CA GLN A 99 0.37 6.55 5.72
C GLN A 99 -0.64 7.49 5.04
N THR A 100 -1.02 7.25 3.78
CA THR A 100 -2.13 7.92 3.07
C THR A 100 -3.21 6.93 2.63
N PRO A 101 -3.91 6.26 3.57
CA PRO A 101 -4.89 5.19 3.34
C PRO A 101 -6.23 5.71 2.78
N HIS A 102 -6.18 6.68 1.86
CA HIS A 102 -7.30 7.52 1.47
C HIS A 102 -8.42 6.71 0.78
N ARG A 103 -8.07 5.74 -0.07
CA ARG A 103 -9.07 4.84 -0.71
C ARG A 103 -9.73 3.94 0.32
N MET A 104 -8.95 3.40 1.26
CA MET A 104 -9.44 2.57 2.36
C MET A 104 -10.36 3.37 3.29
N VAL A 105 -10.00 4.61 3.65
CA VAL A 105 -10.88 5.50 4.42
C VAL A 105 -12.21 5.74 3.71
N SER A 106 -12.18 6.13 2.42
CA SER A 106 -13.38 6.36 1.60
C SER A 106 -14.31 5.13 1.63
N PHE A 107 -13.75 3.96 1.31
CA PHE A 107 -14.42 2.66 1.33
C PHE A 107 -15.04 2.32 2.71
N LEU A 108 -14.28 2.48 3.80
CA LEU A 108 -14.73 2.19 5.16
C LEU A 108 -15.83 3.15 5.61
N VAL A 109 -15.69 4.44 5.31
CA VAL A 109 -16.66 5.49 5.65
C VAL A 109 -18.00 5.22 4.97
N ARG A 110 -18.02 4.87 3.68
CA ARG A 110 -19.26 4.52 2.95
C ARG A 110 -20.02 3.38 3.63
N ILE A 111 -19.33 2.28 3.94
CA ILE A 111 -19.95 1.09 4.53
C ILE A 111 -20.38 1.35 5.98
N TRP A 112 -19.63 2.13 6.75
CA TRP A 112 -20.04 2.49 8.11
C TRP A 112 -21.26 3.41 8.10
N ALA A 113 -21.27 4.44 7.25
CA ALA A 113 -22.41 5.34 7.11
C ALA A 113 -23.68 4.64 6.56
N GLU A 114 -23.55 3.59 5.75
CA GLU A 114 -24.67 2.72 5.35
C GLU A 114 -25.36 2.07 6.58
N ARG A 115 -24.59 1.72 7.62
CA ARG A 115 -25.04 0.91 8.77
C ARG A 115 -25.37 1.71 10.03
N ASP A 116 -24.52 2.67 10.38
CA ASP A 116 -24.72 3.63 11.47
C ASP A 116 -24.14 5.00 11.08
N PRO A 117 -24.95 5.83 10.40
CA PRO A 117 -24.62 7.24 10.12
C PRO A 117 -24.11 8.03 11.31
N LYS A 118 -24.59 7.78 12.53
CA LYS A 118 -24.33 8.63 13.69
C LYS A 118 -22.96 8.33 14.29
N ALA A 119 -22.63 7.05 14.49
CA ALA A 119 -21.27 6.66 14.90
C ALA A 119 -20.24 6.96 13.80
N CYS A 120 -20.60 6.75 12.53
CA CYS A 120 -19.73 7.09 11.41
C CYS A 120 -19.45 8.60 11.32
N TRP A 121 -20.44 9.45 11.59
CA TRP A 121 -20.26 10.91 11.57
C TRP A 121 -19.21 11.38 12.57
N GLU A 122 -19.19 10.81 13.78
CA GLU A 122 -18.19 11.16 14.80
C GLU A 122 -16.75 10.85 14.34
N ARG A 123 -16.54 9.71 13.67
CA ARG A 123 -15.25 9.39 13.02
C ARG A 123 -14.98 10.33 11.84
N THR A 124 -15.96 10.54 10.96
CA THR A 124 -15.84 11.38 9.75
C THR A 124 -15.43 12.81 10.12
N ARG A 125 -16.05 13.40 11.14
CA ARG A 125 -15.70 14.72 11.66
C ARG A 125 -14.26 14.80 12.18
N ALA A 126 -13.75 13.74 12.82
CA ALA A 126 -12.33 13.69 13.21
C ALA A 126 -11.39 13.60 12.00
N LEU A 127 -11.82 12.93 10.91
CA LEU A 127 -11.02 12.83 9.68
C LEU A 127 -10.84 14.18 8.95
N PHE A 128 -11.73 15.15 9.15
CA PHE A 128 -11.57 16.51 8.59
C PHE A 128 -10.28 17.18 9.10
N GLN A 129 -9.86 16.86 10.34
CA GLN A 129 -8.69 17.45 10.99
C GLN A 129 -7.37 16.84 10.48
N VAL A 130 -7.40 15.62 9.91
CA VAL A 130 -6.20 14.92 9.42
C VAL A 130 -6.01 15.04 7.90
N ILE A 131 -6.59 16.06 7.28
CA ILE A 131 -6.28 16.46 5.90
C ILE A 131 -5.08 17.42 5.96
N GLY A 132 -3.95 16.96 5.43
CA GLY A 132 -2.64 17.55 5.72
C GLY A 132 -1.74 17.84 4.53
N VAL A 133 -1.89 17.11 3.42
CA VAL A 133 -0.91 17.11 2.33
C VAL A 133 -1.66 17.03 1.01
N LYS A 134 -2.25 18.15 0.60
CA LYS A 134 -3.12 18.18 -0.56
C LYS A 134 -2.36 17.78 -1.84
N TYR A 135 -2.95 16.86 -2.61
CA TYR A 135 -2.37 16.26 -3.83
C TYR A 135 -1.21 15.27 -3.61
N GLY A 136 -0.99 14.81 -2.37
CA GLY A 136 0.04 13.81 -2.07
C GLY A 136 1.42 14.42 -1.81
N TRP A 137 2.34 13.59 -1.32
CA TRP A 137 3.63 14.05 -0.83
C TRP A 137 4.62 14.46 -1.94
N LEU A 138 4.38 14.01 -3.19
CA LEU A 138 5.18 14.37 -4.36
C LEU A 138 4.81 15.74 -4.95
N ASN A 139 3.61 16.29 -4.72
CA ASN A 139 3.17 17.56 -5.35
C ASN A 139 3.91 18.82 -4.84
N TYR A 140 5.03 18.64 -4.12
CA TYR A 140 5.97 19.69 -3.75
C TYR A 140 7.26 19.62 -4.59
N ASP A 141 7.27 18.74 -5.60
CA ASP A 141 8.34 18.52 -6.59
C ASP A 141 8.54 19.70 -7.56
N SER A 142 7.52 20.55 -7.71
CA SER A 142 7.59 21.68 -8.62
C SER A 142 8.21 22.90 -7.96
N TRP A 143 9.52 23.07 -8.10
CA TRP A 143 10.22 24.28 -7.62
C TRP A 143 9.72 25.57 -8.29
N LYS A 144 9.11 25.44 -9.48
CA LYS A 144 8.47 26.51 -10.25
C LYS A 144 7.04 26.83 -9.77
N ARG A 145 6.36 25.89 -9.13
CA ARG A 145 5.02 26.07 -8.53
C ARG A 145 5.13 25.73 -7.05
N ARG A 146 5.47 26.74 -6.25
CA ARG A 146 5.51 26.66 -4.79
C ARG A 146 4.12 26.50 -4.18
N ASP A 147 3.43 25.42 -4.55
CA ASP A 147 2.23 24.95 -3.88
C ASP A 147 2.65 24.68 -2.43
N LYS A 148 2.06 25.41 -1.48
CA LYS A 148 2.37 25.22 -0.07
C LYS A 148 1.82 23.88 0.37
N ILE A 149 2.57 23.14 1.21
CA ILE A 149 1.97 22.06 1.99
C ILE A 149 0.83 22.70 2.79
N THR A 150 -0.35 22.10 2.78
CA THR A 150 -1.58 22.71 3.32
C THR A 150 -2.20 21.81 4.37
N VAL A 151 -1.87 22.09 5.63
CA VAL A 151 -2.40 21.39 6.79
C VAL A 151 -3.56 22.15 7.40
N ARG A 152 -4.68 21.46 7.67
CA ARG A 152 -5.84 22.05 8.35
C ARG A 152 -5.69 22.14 9.86
N ASP A 153 -5.17 21.09 10.51
CA ASP A 153 -4.85 21.08 11.94
C ASP A 153 -3.54 20.32 12.17
N ALA A 154 -2.45 21.08 12.34
CA ALA A 154 -1.12 20.50 12.55
C ALA A 154 -1.05 19.63 13.81
N LYS A 155 -1.80 19.98 14.86
CA LYS A 155 -1.84 19.20 16.09
C LYS A 155 -2.57 17.86 15.87
N ALA A 156 -3.65 17.85 15.10
CA ALA A 156 -4.35 16.62 14.73
C ALA A 156 -3.50 15.74 13.80
N ILE A 157 -2.80 16.33 12.82
CA ILE A 157 -1.84 15.62 11.96
C ILE A 157 -0.72 14.97 12.79
N HIS A 158 -0.04 15.73 13.66
CA HIS A 158 1.04 15.19 14.50
C HIS A 158 0.55 14.08 15.48
N ALA A 159 -0.71 14.15 15.91
CA ALA A 159 -1.34 13.13 16.76
C ALA A 159 -1.87 11.92 15.98
N SER A 160 -1.98 12.03 14.66
CA SER A 160 -2.49 10.97 13.79
C SER A 160 -1.41 9.99 13.38
N ARG A 161 -1.84 8.79 12.96
CA ARG A 161 -0.96 7.75 12.40
C ARG A 161 -0.78 7.88 10.89
N PHE A 162 -1.71 8.58 10.25
CA PHE A 162 -1.88 8.72 8.81
C PHE A 162 -2.49 10.09 8.50
N TRP A 163 -2.49 10.52 7.24
CA TRP A 163 -3.23 11.70 6.80
C TRP A 163 -4.00 11.43 5.51
N LEU A 164 -4.84 12.38 5.13
CA LEU A 164 -5.59 12.36 3.89
C LEU A 164 -5.05 13.41 2.92
N GLU A 165 -4.92 13.01 1.66
CA GLU A 165 -4.40 13.82 0.55
C GLU A 165 -5.46 14.72 -0.09
N ASN A 166 -6.74 14.47 0.21
CA ASN A 166 -7.86 15.20 -0.38
C ASN A 166 -9.10 15.09 0.51
N GLU A 167 -9.82 16.18 0.64
CA GLU A 167 -11.12 16.25 1.32
C GLU A 167 -12.19 15.36 0.66
N ASN A 168 -12.08 15.10 -0.65
CA ASN A 168 -13.08 14.36 -1.42
C ASN A 168 -13.28 12.90 -0.96
N TYR A 169 -12.30 12.28 -0.31
CA TYR A 169 -12.44 10.92 0.24
C TYR A 169 -13.43 10.85 1.43
N LEU A 170 -13.91 12.00 1.91
CA LEU A 170 -14.97 12.09 2.92
C LEU A 170 -16.37 12.24 2.31
N LEU A 171 -16.48 12.43 0.99
CA LEU A 171 -17.75 12.46 0.25
C LEU A 171 -18.45 11.10 0.20
N ASP A 172 -17.75 10.02 0.56
CA ASP A 172 -18.37 8.70 0.76
C ASP A 172 -19.30 8.64 1.98
N PHE A 173 -19.18 9.58 2.93
CA PHE A 173 -20.10 9.68 4.06
C PHE A 173 -21.55 9.95 3.60
N PRO A 174 -21.88 11.03 2.86
CA PRO A 174 -23.24 11.24 2.38
C PRO A 174 -23.73 10.10 1.47
N VAL A 175 -22.86 9.47 0.66
CA VAL A 175 -23.26 8.30 -0.16
C VAL A 175 -23.73 7.13 0.74
N GLY A 176 -22.99 6.84 1.83
CA GLY A 176 -23.43 5.84 2.81
C GLY A 176 -24.72 6.25 3.54
N VAL A 177 -24.87 7.52 3.92
CA VAL A 177 -26.11 8.02 4.55
C VAL A 177 -27.31 7.90 3.61
N GLU A 178 -27.15 8.16 2.31
CA GLU A 178 -28.19 7.98 1.30
C GLU A 178 -28.60 6.50 1.18
N ALA A 179 -27.63 5.58 1.19
CA ALA A 179 -27.88 4.13 1.18
C ALA A 179 -28.46 3.59 2.52
N SER A 180 -28.34 4.33 3.63
CA SER A 180 -28.75 3.88 4.95
C SER A 180 -30.28 3.68 5.11
N SER A 181 -30.67 2.96 6.16
CA SER A 181 -32.07 2.74 6.53
C SER A 181 -32.74 3.89 7.31
N LEU A 182 -32.07 5.05 7.45
CA LEU A 182 -32.64 6.20 8.16
C LEU A 182 -33.91 6.74 7.46
N PRO A 183 -34.87 7.28 8.23
CA PRO A 183 -35.95 8.10 7.67
C PRO A 183 -35.39 9.32 6.92
N GLU A 184 -36.06 9.71 5.83
CA GLU A 184 -35.62 10.80 4.95
C GLU A 184 -35.30 12.11 5.70
N ALA A 185 -36.12 12.48 6.69
CA ALA A 185 -35.89 13.67 7.50
C ALA A 185 -34.58 13.61 8.33
N GLU A 186 -34.17 12.41 8.78
CA GLU A 186 -32.87 12.24 9.45
C GLU A 186 -31.73 12.18 8.43
N LYS A 187 -31.92 11.64 7.22
CA LYS A 187 -30.91 11.72 6.14
C LYS A 187 -30.61 13.18 5.77
N VAL A 188 -31.64 13.98 5.50
CA VAL A 188 -31.54 15.42 5.21
C VAL A 188 -30.83 16.18 6.34
N LYS A 189 -31.08 15.81 7.60
CA LYS A 189 -30.38 16.38 8.76
C LYS A 189 -28.89 16.01 8.77
N MET A 190 -28.54 14.76 8.49
CA MET A 190 -27.14 14.32 8.43
C MET A 190 -26.39 14.94 7.24
N PHE A 191 -27.03 15.09 6.08
CA PHE A 191 -26.47 15.82 4.94
C PHE A 191 -26.20 17.29 5.28
N ARG A 192 -27.12 17.95 6.00
CA ARG A 192 -26.91 19.33 6.45
C ARG A 192 -25.73 19.43 7.41
N VAL A 193 -25.66 18.57 8.43
CA VAL A 193 -24.55 18.59 9.41
C VAL A 193 -23.20 18.33 8.73
N PHE A 194 -23.14 17.43 7.75
CA PHE A 194 -21.94 17.22 6.92
C PHE A 194 -21.58 18.46 6.10
N ALA A 195 -22.55 19.05 5.40
CA ALA A 195 -22.34 20.22 4.56
C ALA A 195 -21.92 21.46 5.37
N ASP A 196 -22.56 21.70 6.52
CA ASP A 196 -22.23 22.81 7.43
C ASP A 196 -20.76 22.70 7.89
N ALA A 197 -20.34 21.51 8.34
CA ALA A 197 -18.96 21.24 8.73
C ALA A 197 -17.97 21.32 7.54
N TRP A 198 -18.40 20.93 6.34
CA TRP A 198 -17.60 21.05 5.11
C TRP A 198 -17.36 22.52 4.77
N PHE A 199 -18.38 23.37 4.85
CA PHE A 199 -18.23 24.81 4.67
C PHE A 199 -17.34 25.45 5.74
N GLU A 200 -17.54 25.09 7.01
CA GLU A 200 -16.74 25.57 8.13
C GLU A 200 -15.25 25.25 7.93
N THR A 201 -14.94 24.06 7.40
CA THR A 201 -13.55 23.56 7.29
C THR A 201 -12.88 23.94 5.96
N PHE A 202 -13.57 23.79 4.83
CA PHE A 202 -12.97 23.89 3.49
C PHE A 202 -13.39 25.14 2.71
N GLN A 203 -14.42 25.87 3.18
CA GLN A 203 -14.94 27.09 2.54
C GLN A 203 -15.37 26.90 1.07
N SER A 204 -15.75 25.68 0.71
CA SER A 204 -16.14 25.25 -0.64
C SER A 204 -17.45 24.45 -0.59
N TRP A 205 -18.08 24.22 -1.75
CA TRP A 205 -19.13 23.20 -1.83
C TRP A 205 -18.48 21.81 -1.83
N PRO A 206 -19.07 20.80 -1.16
CA PRO A 206 -18.69 19.41 -1.39
C PRO A 206 -18.87 19.07 -2.87
N GLY A 207 -17.81 18.54 -3.47
CA GLY A 207 -17.81 18.14 -4.87
C GLY A 207 -18.71 16.92 -5.13
N TYR A 208 -18.81 16.53 -6.40
CA TYR A 208 -19.42 15.26 -6.77
C TYR A 208 -18.35 14.26 -7.15
N GLN A 209 -18.24 13.16 -6.42
CA GLN A 209 -17.38 12.03 -6.77
C GLN A 209 -18.14 10.73 -6.56
N HIS A 210 -18.13 9.85 -7.56
CA HIS A 210 -18.60 8.48 -7.41
C HIS A 210 -17.46 7.61 -6.87
N ALA A 211 -17.67 7.02 -5.70
CA ALA A 211 -16.87 5.87 -5.28
C ALA A 211 -17.33 4.61 -6.02
N GLN A 212 -16.37 3.76 -6.41
CA GLN A 212 -16.67 2.43 -6.95
C GLN A 212 -17.44 1.60 -5.90
N GLU A 213 -18.40 0.80 -6.35
CA GLU A 213 -19.24 0.02 -5.44
C GLU A 213 -18.52 -1.24 -4.96
N GLY A 214 -18.17 -1.29 -3.66
CA GLY A 214 -17.58 -2.49 -3.06
C GLY A 214 -18.63 -3.56 -2.76
N GLY A 215 -18.78 -4.57 -3.63
CA GLY A 215 -19.44 -5.83 -3.28
C GLY A 215 -20.18 -6.58 -4.40
N SER A 216 -19.45 -7.27 -5.29
CA SER A 216 -20.05 -8.25 -6.20
C SER A 216 -20.69 -9.43 -5.46
N LYS A 217 -22.01 -9.61 -5.63
CA LYS A 217 -22.70 -10.85 -5.23
C LYS A 217 -22.16 -12.08 -5.99
N GLN A 218 -21.61 -11.90 -7.19
CA GLN A 218 -21.05 -12.99 -8.00
C GLN A 218 -19.73 -13.49 -7.39
N LEU A 219 -18.84 -12.59 -6.94
CA LEU A 219 -17.60 -12.96 -6.25
C LEU A 219 -17.89 -13.78 -4.99
N LEU A 220 -18.82 -13.34 -4.15
CA LEU A 220 -19.18 -14.08 -2.93
C LEU A 220 -19.78 -15.45 -3.25
N ALA A 221 -20.55 -15.58 -4.34
CA ALA A 221 -21.04 -16.87 -4.81
C ALA A 221 -19.93 -17.77 -5.36
N ALA A 222 -18.84 -17.22 -5.93
CA ALA A 222 -17.69 -17.99 -6.38
C ALA A 222 -16.93 -18.69 -5.23
N PHE A 223 -17.04 -18.20 -3.98
CA PHE A 223 -16.56 -18.92 -2.79
C PHE A 223 -17.42 -20.15 -2.42
N ALA A 224 -18.56 -20.37 -3.08
CA ALA A 224 -19.41 -21.56 -2.92
C ALA A 224 -19.41 -22.49 -4.15
N SER A 225 -18.73 -22.13 -5.25
CA SER A 225 -18.61 -22.97 -6.45
C SER A 225 -17.93 -24.33 -6.16
N THR A 226 -18.10 -25.28 -7.08
CA THR A 226 -17.36 -26.55 -7.12
C THR A 226 -16.56 -26.65 -8.42
N PRO A 227 -15.51 -27.51 -8.49
CA PRO A 227 -14.82 -27.82 -9.74
C PRO A 227 -15.79 -28.13 -10.90
N GLN A 228 -16.83 -28.93 -10.63
CA GLN A 228 -17.86 -29.26 -11.62
C GLN A 228 -18.61 -28.02 -12.13
N SER A 229 -19.01 -27.11 -11.25
CA SER A 229 -19.70 -25.87 -11.66
C SER A 229 -18.81 -24.94 -12.49
N MET A 230 -17.50 -24.92 -12.24
CA MET A 230 -16.53 -24.14 -13.04
C MET A 230 -16.34 -24.75 -14.44
N ARG A 231 -16.30 -26.09 -14.54
CA ARG A 231 -16.25 -26.82 -15.81
C ARG A 231 -17.51 -26.57 -16.66
N GLU A 232 -18.69 -26.72 -16.06
CA GLU A 232 -19.97 -26.84 -16.79
C GLU A 232 -20.74 -25.54 -17.03
N SER A 233 -20.65 -24.54 -16.13
CA SER A 233 -21.73 -23.53 -16.05
C SER A 233 -21.35 -22.16 -15.47
N PHE A 234 -20.07 -21.79 -15.44
CA PHE A 234 -19.70 -20.40 -15.14
C PHE A 234 -20.12 -19.48 -16.31
N ARG A 235 -21.27 -18.81 -16.15
CA ARG A 235 -21.87 -17.98 -17.21
C ARG A 235 -21.10 -16.68 -17.37
N SER A 236 -20.82 -16.30 -18.61
CA SER A 236 -20.19 -15.02 -18.92
C SER A 236 -21.08 -13.83 -18.53
N SER A 237 -20.48 -12.93 -17.75
CA SER A 237 -20.81 -11.50 -17.73
C SER A 237 -19.52 -10.72 -17.98
N SER A 238 -19.59 -9.45 -18.36
CA SER A 238 -18.41 -8.61 -18.57
C SER A 238 -18.11 -7.74 -17.34
N GLY A 239 -16.82 -7.49 -17.05
CA GLY A 239 -16.36 -6.52 -16.05
C GLY A 239 -15.55 -7.11 -14.90
N GLN A 240 -14.82 -6.24 -14.19
CA GLN A 240 -13.83 -6.59 -13.14
C GLN A 240 -14.42 -7.50 -12.04
N ASP A 241 -15.65 -7.23 -11.60
CA ASP A 241 -16.37 -8.02 -10.61
C ASP A 241 -16.62 -9.49 -11.03
N TYR A 242 -16.72 -9.74 -12.34
CA TYR A 242 -16.84 -11.08 -12.91
C TYR A 242 -15.47 -11.75 -13.03
N GLU A 243 -14.43 -11.03 -13.44
CA GLU A 243 -13.06 -11.56 -13.52
C GLU A 243 -12.57 -12.03 -12.16
N ALA A 244 -12.77 -11.23 -11.11
CA ALA A 244 -12.46 -11.61 -9.73
C ALA A 244 -13.27 -12.85 -9.28
N ALA A 245 -14.52 -12.99 -9.72
CA ALA A 245 -15.36 -14.16 -9.44
C ALA A 245 -14.88 -15.43 -10.17
N VAL A 246 -14.52 -15.33 -11.46
CA VAL A 246 -13.86 -16.41 -12.22
C VAL A 246 -12.58 -16.82 -11.50
N GLU A 247 -11.73 -15.85 -11.18
CA GLU A 247 -10.43 -16.04 -10.55
C GLU A 247 -10.53 -16.78 -9.20
N VAL A 248 -11.44 -16.38 -8.30
CA VAL A 248 -11.75 -17.14 -7.07
C VAL A 248 -12.19 -18.57 -7.40
N GLY A 249 -13.08 -18.75 -8.37
CA GLY A 249 -13.54 -20.07 -8.79
C GLY A 249 -12.42 -20.99 -9.29
N LEU A 250 -11.49 -20.44 -10.09
CA LEU A 250 -10.33 -21.16 -10.61
C LEU A 250 -9.29 -21.47 -9.52
N ARG A 251 -9.05 -20.54 -8.57
CA ARG A 251 -8.21 -20.81 -7.38
C ARG A 251 -8.77 -21.95 -6.55
N ARG A 252 -10.10 -22.01 -6.39
CA ARG A 252 -10.79 -23.06 -5.61
C ARG A 252 -10.77 -24.42 -6.29
N TRP A 253 -10.92 -24.45 -7.61
CA TRP A 253 -10.71 -25.67 -8.38
C TRP A 253 -9.24 -26.13 -8.29
N LEU A 254 -8.27 -25.23 -8.43
CA LEU A 254 -6.85 -25.58 -8.27
C LEU A 254 -6.51 -26.16 -6.88
N LYS A 255 -7.08 -25.59 -5.80
CA LYS A 255 -6.93 -26.14 -4.43
C LYS A 255 -7.51 -27.55 -4.29
N ALA A 256 -8.61 -27.85 -4.97
CA ALA A 256 -9.25 -29.17 -4.94
C ALA A 256 -8.54 -30.20 -5.85
N GLU A 257 -8.06 -29.77 -7.01
CA GLU A 257 -7.46 -30.64 -8.04
C GLU A 257 -6.15 -30.03 -8.60
N PRO A 258 -5.03 -29.98 -7.85
CA PRO A 258 -3.80 -29.32 -8.30
C PRO A 258 -3.24 -29.82 -9.64
N LYS A 259 -3.49 -31.09 -9.97
CA LYS A 259 -3.06 -31.72 -11.23
C LYS A 259 -3.85 -31.25 -12.45
N ALA A 260 -5.00 -30.60 -12.26
CA ALA A 260 -5.82 -30.02 -13.31
C ALA A 260 -5.37 -28.59 -13.70
N ALA A 261 -4.25 -28.08 -13.16
CA ALA A 261 -3.79 -26.71 -13.38
C ALA A 261 -3.78 -26.25 -14.85
N LEU A 262 -3.40 -27.11 -15.80
CA LEU A 262 -3.43 -26.78 -17.22
C LEU A 262 -4.86 -26.71 -17.80
N GLU A 263 -5.73 -27.66 -17.43
CA GLU A 263 -7.19 -27.64 -17.75
C GLU A 263 -7.84 -26.35 -17.22
N ILE A 264 -7.43 -25.91 -16.03
CA ILE A 264 -7.89 -24.68 -15.38
C ILE A 264 -7.43 -23.42 -16.14
N LEU A 265 -6.21 -23.42 -16.70
CA LEU A 265 -5.69 -22.31 -17.52
C LEU A 265 -6.40 -22.22 -18.87
N GLU A 266 -6.58 -23.35 -19.55
CA GLU A 266 -7.39 -23.45 -20.77
C GLU A 266 -8.80 -22.90 -20.49
N LYS A 267 -9.42 -23.29 -19.36
CA LYS A 267 -10.72 -22.76 -18.96
C LYS A 267 -10.71 -21.26 -18.65
N LYS A 268 -9.63 -20.70 -18.10
CA LYS A 268 -9.49 -19.25 -17.88
C LYS A 268 -9.58 -18.49 -19.21
N HIS A 269 -8.88 -18.97 -20.24
CA HIS A 269 -8.89 -18.36 -21.57
C HIS A 269 -10.27 -18.45 -22.27
N GLU A 270 -11.07 -19.48 -21.99
CA GLU A 270 -12.47 -19.55 -22.44
C GLU A 270 -13.37 -18.54 -21.73
N LEU A 271 -13.20 -18.35 -20.43
CA LEU A 271 -14.09 -17.56 -19.57
C LEU A 271 -13.77 -16.05 -19.59
N ILE A 272 -12.51 -15.70 -19.82
CA ILE A 272 -11.98 -14.34 -19.93
C ILE A 272 -11.18 -14.28 -21.24
N PRO A 273 -11.79 -13.91 -22.37
CA PRO A 273 -11.08 -13.72 -23.63
C PRO A 273 -10.14 -12.51 -23.53
N ALA A 274 -9.11 -12.48 -24.37
CA ALA A 274 -8.13 -11.38 -24.35
C ALA A 274 -8.80 -10.03 -24.66
N GLU A 275 -8.90 -9.17 -23.65
CA GLU A 275 -9.31 -7.79 -23.86
C GLU A 275 -8.17 -7.00 -24.50
N TYR A 276 -8.53 -6.23 -25.54
CA TYR A 276 -7.62 -5.30 -26.19
C TYR A 276 -7.62 -3.98 -25.43
N ASP A 277 -6.51 -3.70 -24.75
CA ASP A 277 -6.26 -2.41 -24.13
C ASP A 277 -5.98 -1.38 -25.24
N ALA A 278 -7.05 -0.71 -25.67
CA ALA A 278 -6.98 0.32 -26.70
C ALA A 278 -6.22 1.58 -26.25
N ALA A 279 -5.95 1.77 -24.95
CA ALA A 279 -5.17 2.89 -24.45
C ALA A 279 -3.66 2.61 -24.56
N ASN A 280 -3.23 1.38 -24.28
CA ASN A 280 -1.84 0.95 -24.37
C ASN A 280 -1.49 0.23 -25.71
N GLY A 281 -2.47 0.02 -26.59
CA GLY A 281 -2.31 -0.63 -27.88
C GLY A 281 -1.97 -2.12 -27.82
N SER A 282 -2.15 -2.74 -26.65
CA SER A 282 -1.73 -4.11 -26.33
C SER A 282 -2.92 -5.01 -26.01
N LEU A 283 -2.74 -6.32 -26.13
CA LEU A 283 -3.65 -7.27 -25.47
C LEU A 283 -3.25 -7.34 -24.00
N LEU A 284 -4.21 -7.25 -23.08
CA LEU A 284 -3.94 -7.56 -21.68
C LEU A 284 -3.40 -8.99 -21.58
N PRO A 285 -2.37 -9.25 -20.75
CA PRO A 285 -1.71 -10.55 -20.71
C PRO A 285 -2.68 -11.62 -20.24
N ASN A 286 -3.15 -12.43 -21.18
CA ASN A 286 -4.26 -13.37 -21.01
C ASN A 286 -3.96 -14.56 -20.06
N GLY A 287 -2.77 -14.59 -19.47
CA GLY A 287 -2.26 -15.67 -18.63
C GLY A 287 -2.86 -15.71 -17.21
N PRO A 288 -2.35 -16.60 -16.35
CA PRO A 288 -2.75 -16.65 -14.94
C PRO A 288 -2.39 -15.36 -14.20
N SER A 289 -3.14 -15.07 -13.13
CA SER A 289 -2.79 -14.00 -12.20
C SER A 289 -1.55 -14.39 -11.37
N THR A 290 -0.83 -13.39 -10.86
CA THR A 290 0.28 -13.58 -9.91
C THR A 290 -0.13 -14.41 -8.69
N ALA A 291 -1.33 -14.18 -8.17
CA ALA A 291 -1.87 -14.89 -7.02
C ALA A 291 -2.24 -16.35 -7.35
N TRP A 292 -2.80 -16.63 -8.54
CA TRP A 292 -3.06 -18.00 -8.98
C TRP A 292 -1.77 -18.80 -9.17
N LEU A 293 -0.72 -18.19 -9.76
CA LEU A 293 0.61 -18.79 -9.84
C LEU A 293 1.19 -19.06 -8.44
N MET A 294 0.97 -18.17 -7.47
CA MET A 294 1.42 -18.37 -6.08
C MET A 294 0.76 -19.58 -5.43
N LEU A 295 -0.54 -19.76 -5.67
CA LEU A 295 -1.29 -20.92 -5.21
C LEU A 295 -0.80 -22.21 -5.90
N TRP A 296 -0.55 -22.19 -7.22
CA TRP A 296 -0.05 -23.38 -7.93
C TRP A 296 1.33 -23.80 -7.42
N ARG A 297 2.26 -22.85 -7.23
CA ARG A 297 3.58 -23.10 -6.66
C ARG A 297 3.49 -23.79 -5.29
N GLN A 298 2.54 -23.38 -4.45
CA GLN A 298 2.32 -23.97 -3.12
C GLN A 298 1.74 -25.40 -3.18
N LEU A 299 0.97 -25.73 -4.23
CA LEU A 299 0.24 -27.01 -4.34
C LEU A 299 0.97 -28.08 -5.17
N ASP A 300 1.61 -27.71 -6.29
CA ASP A 300 2.35 -28.63 -7.17
C ASP A 300 3.50 -27.91 -7.90
N LEU A 301 4.51 -27.48 -7.13
CA LEU A 301 5.75 -26.89 -7.66
C LEU A 301 6.37 -27.73 -8.80
N PRO A 302 6.50 -29.08 -8.72
CA PRO A 302 7.06 -29.86 -9.82
C PRO A 302 6.26 -29.75 -11.13
N ALA A 303 4.93 -29.69 -11.09
CA ALA A 303 4.12 -29.46 -12.29
C ALA A 303 4.29 -28.04 -12.84
N MET A 304 4.28 -27.04 -11.97
CA MET A 304 4.46 -25.64 -12.36
C MET A 304 5.83 -25.39 -13.01
N VAL A 305 6.91 -26.01 -12.48
CA VAL A 305 8.25 -25.95 -13.09
C VAL A 305 8.26 -26.57 -14.48
N ARG A 306 7.69 -27.77 -14.68
CA ARG A 306 7.61 -28.40 -16.01
C ARG A 306 6.83 -27.56 -17.02
N TRP A 307 5.76 -26.88 -16.57
CA TRP A 307 5.02 -25.96 -17.42
C TRP A 307 5.81 -24.68 -17.74
N ALA A 308 6.52 -24.10 -16.77
CA ALA A 308 7.40 -22.94 -16.98
C ALA A 308 8.53 -23.24 -18.00
N GLU A 309 8.94 -24.50 -18.16
CA GLU A 309 9.90 -24.94 -19.19
C GLU A 309 9.27 -25.23 -20.56
N SER A 310 7.94 -25.28 -20.66
CA SER A 310 7.23 -25.47 -21.93
C SER A 310 7.21 -24.18 -22.77
N PRO A 311 6.84 -24.24 -24.07
CA PRO A 311 6.63 -23.06 -24.90
C PRO A 311 5.59 -22.08 -24.34
N ASP A 312 4.62 -22.58 -23.56
CA ASP A 312 3.56 -21.78 -22.93
C ASP A 312 4.02 -21.14 -21.60
N GLY A 313 5.21 -21.52 -21.11
CA GLY A 313 5.82 -21.00 -19.89
C GLY A 313 6.67 -19.76 -20.15
N GLY A 314 6.23 -18.61 -19.62
CA GLY A 314 6.87 -17.32 -19.87
C GLY A 314 8.03 -16.95 -18.93
N VAL A 315 8.62 -15.79 -19.21
CA VAL A 315 9.71 -15.19 -18.43
C VAL A 315 9.26 -14.87 -17.00
N ARG A 316 8.02 -14.42 -16.82
CA ARG A 316 7.39 -14.12 -15.52
C ARG A 316 7.32 -15.36 -14.63
N GLU A 317 6.86 -16.47 -15.19
CA GLU A 317 6.70 -17.75 -14.52
C GLU A 317 8.06 -18.31 -14.07
N ARG A 318 9.06 -18.24 -14.96
CA ARG A 318 10.44 -18.63 -14.65
C ARG A 318 11.04 -17.75 -13.56
N GLY A 319 10.89 -16.42 -13.68
CA GLY A 319 11.37 -15.44 -12.70
C GLY A 319 10.81 -15.69 -11.29
N MET A 320 9.50 -15.92 -11.21
CA MET A 320 8.80 -16.32 -9.99
C MET A 320 9.30 -17.64 -9.38
N LEU A 321 9.85 -18.55 -10.20
CA LEU A 321 10.32 -19.85 -9.76
C LEU A 321 11.84 -19.91 -9.50
N MET A 322 12.60 -18.87 -9.82
CA MET A 322 14.07 -18.88 -9.75
C MET A 322 14.62 -19.35 -8.40
N SER A 323 14.08 -18.88 -7.27
CA SER A 323 14.52 -19.31 -5.93
C SER A 323 14.05 -20.72 -5.52
N TRP A 324 13.16 -21.36 -6.28
CA TRP A 324 12.54 -22.66 -6.00
C TRP A 324 13.02 -23.79 -6.93
N VAL A 325 13.91 -23.48 -7.88
CA VAL A 325 14.58 -24.46 -8.76
C VAL A 325 16.06 -24.63 -8.42
N ASP A 326 16.62 -25.76 -8.83
CA ASP A 326 18.05 -26.04 -8.69
C ASP A 326 18.94 -25.09 -9.52
N GLU A 327 20.22 -25.04 -9.16
CA GLU A 327 21.21 -24.18 -9.81
C GLU A 327 21.38 -24.48 -11.33
N PRO A 328 21.43 -25.74 -11.79
CA PRO A 328 21.49 -26.05 -13.23
C PRO A 328 20.28 -25.52 -14.02
N THR A 329 19.06 -25.64 -13.48
CA THR A 329 17.84 -25.13 -14.12
C THR A 329 17.83 -23.60 -14.15
N ARG A 330 18.22 -22.97 -13.03
CA ARG A 330 18.36 -21.52 -12.91
C ARG A 330 19.37 -20.95 -13.92
N HIS A 331 20.52 -21.61 -14.07
CA HIS A 331 21.55 -21.23 -15.03
C HIS A 331 21.04 -21.35 -16.47
N ARG A 332 20.40 -22.48 -16.82
CA ARG A 332 19.77 -22.70 -18.14
C ARG A 332 18.75 -21.60 -18.46
N TRP A 333 17.89 -21.21 -17.51
CA TRP A 333 16.90 -20.16 -17.72
C TRP A 333 17.54 -18.78 -17.94
N LEU A 334 18.61 -18.45 -17.21
CA LEU A 334 19.38 -17.21 -17.43
C LEU A 334 20.07 -17.18 -18.80
N GLU A 335 20.68 -18.30 -19.23
CA GLU A 335 21.29 -18.42 -20.56
C GLU A 335 20.28 -18.30 -21.70
N THR A 336 19.07 -18.86 -21.54
CA THR A 336 17.97 -18.70 -22.51
C THR A 336 17.51 -17.25 -22.54
N ALA A 337 17.27 -16.64 -21.37
CA ALA A 337 16.81 -15.25 -21.31
C ALA A 337 17.85 -14.24 -21.83
N GLU A 338 19.16 -14.52 -21.74
CA GLU A 338 20.20 -13.73 -22.42
C GLU A 338 20.03 -13.78 -23.95
N LYS A 339 19.85 -14.98 -24.53
CA LYS A 339 19.70 -15.18 -25.98
C LYS A 339 18.42 -14.53 -26.53
N ASP A 340 17.37 -14.54 -25.72
CA ASP A 340 16.06 -14.00 -26.07
C ASP A 340 15.90 -12.50 -25.69
N SER A 341 16.97 -11.84 -25.20
CA SER A 341 16.97 -10.45 -24.72
C SER A 341 15.97 -10.16 -23.58
N ASN A 342 15.59 -11.18 -22.81
CA ASN A 342 14.62 -11.13 -21.71
C ASN A 342 15.26 -11.23 -20.30
N LYS A 343 16.59 -11.24 -20.21
CA LYS A 343 17.33 -11.45 -18.94
C LYS A 343 17.04 -10.38 -17.89
N GLU A 344 16.88 -9.14 -18.31
CA GLU A 344 16.48 -8.01 -17.45
C GLU A 344 15.14 -8.31 -16.76
N GLN A 345 14.10 -8.60 -17.54
CA GLN A 345 12.78 -8.98 -17.04
C GLN A 345 12.81 -10.23 -16.15
N LEU A 346 13.60 -11.26 -16.52
CA LEU A 346 13.72 -12.49 -15.72
C LEU A 346 14.27 -12.19 -14.32
N ILE A 347 15.31 -11.34 -14.25
CA ILE A 347 15.97 -10.96 -13.00
C ILE A 347 15.10 -9.97 -12.21
N GLY A 348 14.41 -9.04 -12.86
CA GLY A 348 13.41 -8.16 -12.26
C GLY A 348 12.32 -8.96 -11.53
N VAL A 349 11.63 -9.85 -12.26
CA VAL A 349 10.60 -10.70 -11.64
C VAL A 349 11.18 -11.60 -10.54
N TRP A 350 12.41 -12.09 -10.66
CA TRP A 350 13.04 -12.81 -9.55
C TRP A 350 13.25 -11.91 -8.32
N ALA A 351 13.75 -10.69 -8.49
CA ALA A 351 13.95 -9.74 -7.41
C ALA A 351 12.64 -9.29 -6.75
N SER A 352 11.52 -9.21 -7.48
CA SER A 352 10.22 -8.92 -6.88
C SER A 352 9.74 -10.05 -5.95
N TRP A 353 10.05 -11.31 -6.27
CA TRP A 353 9.71 -12.48 -5.44
C TRP A 353 10.73 -12.82 -4.35
N ASN A 354 12.01 -12.54 -4.58
CA ASN A 354 13.08 -12.84 -3.64
C ASN A 354 14.21 -11.80 -3.83
N PRO A 355 14.09 -10.62 -3.19
CA PRO A 355 14.94 -9.47 -3.44
C PRO A 355 16.43 -9.76 -3.38
N GLN A 356 16.89 -10.48 -2.35
CA GLN A 356 18.32 -10.73 -2.15
C GLN A 356 18.98 -11.46 -3.32
N PRO A 357 18.65 -12.73 -3.64
CA PRO A 357 19.34 -13.46 -4.68
C PRO A 357 19.01 -12.94 -6.10
N GLY A 358 17.85 -12.31 -6.31
CA GLY A 358 17.53 -11.62 -7.56
C GLY A 358 18.46 -10.43 -7.81
N VAL A 359 18.61 -9.55 -6.81
CA VAL A 359 19.54 -8.40 -6.88
C VAL A 359 21.00 -8.84 -6.91
N GLU A 360 21.40 -9.87 -6.16
CA GLU A 360 22.76 -10.43 -6.25
C GLU A 360 23.07 -10.94 -7.66
N ALA A 361 22.12 -11.59 -8.34
CA ALA A 361 22.25 -11.99 -9.73
C ALA A 361 22.28 -10.80 -10.70
N ALA A 362 21.51 -9.75 -10.43
CA ALA A 362 21.55 -8.50 -11.21
C ALA A 362 22.95 -7.85 -11.13
N VAL A 363 23.49 -7.69 -9.92
CA VAL A 363 24.81 -7.10 -9.67
C VAL A 363 25.92 -7.92 -10.32
N ALA A 364 25.79 -9.25 -10.35
CA ALA A 364 26.74 -10.13 -11.06
C ALA A 364 26.80 -9.87 -12.58
N THR A 365 25.75 -9.29 -13.20
CA THR A 365 25.79 -8.92 -14.62
C THR A 365 26.66 -7.70 -14.92
N ARG A 366 26.85 -6.80 -13.93
CA ARG A 366 27.47 -5.47 -14.08
C ARG A 366 26.80 -4.56 -15.12
N GLN A 367 25.54 -4.80 -15.46
CA GLN A 367 24.75 -3.97 -16.38
C GLN A 367 23.83 -3.06 -15.56
N SER A 368 23.96 -1.74 -15.71
CA SER A 368 23.20 -0.75 -14.93
C SER A 368 21.69 -0.92 -15.05
N GLY A 369 21.17 -1.13 -16.27
CA GLY A 369 19.74 -1.38 -16.53
C GLY A 369 19.19 -2.60 -15.77
N ILE A 370 19.86 -3.76 -15.87
CA ILE A 370 19.44 -4.97 -15.13
C ILE A 370 19.45 -4.75 -13.61
N VAL A 371 20.42 -3.99 -13.10
CA VAL A 371 20.49 -3.67 -11.66
C VAL A 371 19.39 -2.68 -11.26
N LEU A 372 19.07 -1.69 -12.09
CA LEU A 372 17.96 -0.75 -11.87
C LEU A 372 16.61 -1.48 -11.84
N GLU A 373 16.33 -2.30 -12.86
CA GLU A 373 15.11 -3.09 -12.93
C GLU A 373 14.98 -4.04 -11.73
N ALA A 374 16.05 -4.75 -11.34
CA ALA A 374 16.01 -5.63 -10.18
C ALA A 374 15.67 -4.90 -8.87
N PHE A 375 16.18 -3.68 -8.67
CA PHE A 375 15.87 -2.89 -7.48
C PHE A 375 14.48 -2.26 -7.52
N ASN A 376 14.02 -1.80 -8.70
CA ASN A 376 12.65 -1.31 -8.88
C ASN A 376 11.64 -2.44 -8.64
N SER A 377 11.81 -3.60 -9.30
CA SER A 377 10.99 -4.79 -9.07
C SER A 377 11.02 -5.27 -7.61
N ALA A 378 12.18 -5.22 -6.94
CA ALA A 378 12.26 -5.49 -5.51
C ALA A 378 11.45 -4.48 -4.68
N ALA A 379 11.56 -3.18 -4.96
CA ALA A 379 10.86 -2.13 -4.23
C ALA A 379 9.33 -2.21 -4.40
N TYR A 380 8.83 -2.52 -5.60
CA TYR A 380 7.38 -2.66 -5.88
C TYR A 380 6.80 -4.01 -5.44
N GLY A 381 7.63 -5.06 -5.33
CA GLY A 381 7.17 -6.41 -5.06
C GLY A 381 6.37 -7.04 -6.22
N PRO A 382 5.89 -8.28 -6.08
CA PRO A 382 5.34 -9.05 -7.20
C PRO A 382 3.90 -8.65 -7.56
N PHE A 383 3.27 -7.79 -6.75
CA PHE A 383 1.91 -7.27 -6.93
C PHE A 383 1.90 -5.79 -7.30
N GLN A 384 2.92 -5.31 -8.02
CA GLN A 384 2.96 -3.99 -8.67
C GLN A 384 2.69 -2.80 -7.71
N GLY A 385 3.38 -2.78 -6.56
CA GLY A 385 3.36 -1.62 -5.68
C GLY A 385 2.14 -1.49 -4.75
N VAL A 386 1.28 -2.51 -4.71
CA VAL A 386 0.22 -2.62 -3.69
C VAL A 386 0.86 -2.52 -2.30
N TRP A 387 0.55 -1.43 -1.58
CA TRP A 387 1.32 -0.93 -0.43
C TRP A 387 1.67 -2.00 0.61
N ASN A 388 0.68 -2.74 1.14
CA ASN A 388 0.95 -3.77 2.15
C ASN A 388 1.87 -4.92 1.67
N THR A 389 2.02 -5.14 0.35
CA THR A 389 2.84 -6.22 -0.22
C THR A 389 4.30 -5.84 -0.48
N CYS A 390 4.61 -4.55 -0.65
CA CYS A 390 5.94 -4.10 -1.09
C CYS A 390 6.97 -3.96 0.07
N HIS A 391 6.48 -3.92 1.31
CA HIS A 391 7.26 -3.77 2.54
C HIS A 391 8.51 -4.66 2.71
N PRO A 392 8.50 -5.97 2.35
CA PRO A 392 9.68 -6.82 2.48
C PRO A 392 10.81 -6.38 1.54
N GLY A 393 10.46 -5.99 0.32
CA GLY A 393 11.39 -5.60 -0.74
C GLY A 393 11.99 -4.22 -0.50
N LEU A 394 11.18 -3.24 -0.11
CA LEU A 394 11.65 -1.99 0.48
C LEU A 394 12.60 -2.28 1.65
N GLY A 395 12.19 -3.13 2.59
CA GLY A 395 13.01 -3.54 3.72
C GLY A 395 14.37 -4.14 3.35
N PHE A 396 14.47 -4.83 2.21
CA PHE A 396 15.74 -5.31 1.66
C PHE A 396 16.57 -4.16 1.06
N VAL A 397 15.99 -3.37 0.15
CA VAL A 397 16.71 -2.31 -0.60
C VAL A 397 17.39 -1.31 0.35
N ARG A 398 16.73 -0.94 1.45
CA ARG A 398 17.28 -0.01 2.47
C ARG A 398 18.54 -0.53 3.14
N ASN A 399 18.63 -1.85 3.31
CA ASN A 399 19.73 -2.50 4.01
C ASN A 399 20.82 -3.00 3.05
N PHE A 400 20.66 -2.77 1.73
CA PHE A 400 21.65 -3.19 0.75
C PHE A 400 22.88 -2.26 0.78
N ASP A 401 24.08 -2.86 0.80
CA ASP A 401 25.33 -2.10 0.77
C ASP A 401 25.68 -1.64 -0.65
N ILE A 402 25.01 -0.58 -1.07
CA ILE A 402 25.20 0.08 -2.36
C ILE A 402 26.68 0.47 -2.56
N GLN A 403 27.39 0.93 -1.53
CA GLN A 403 28.77 1.41 -1.66
C GLN A 403 29.79 0.32 -1.96
N SER A 404 29.69 -0.86 -1.33
CA SER A 404 30.67 -1.94 -1.57
C SER A 404 30.30 -2.84 -2.75
N ARG A 405 29.01 -2.96 -3.08
CA ARG A 405 28.51 -3.95 -4.06
C ARG A 405 28.46 -3.45 -5.49
N ILE A 406 28.16 -2.17 -5.73
CA ILE A 406 27.89 -1.62 -7.08
C ILE A 406 28.75 -0.39 -7.43
N LYS A 407 29.85 -0.18 -6.70
CA LYS A 407 30.77 0.96 -6.87
C LYS A 407 31.25 1.15 -8.32
N ASP A 408 31.63 0.06 -8.98
CA ASP A 408 32.30 0.08 -10.29
C ASP A 408 31.44 0.70 -11.41
N PHE A 409 30.11 0.70 -11.26
CA PHE A 409 29.14 1.24 -12.22
C PHE A 409 28.14 2.23 -11.56
N MET A 410 28.50 2.77 -10.39
CA MET A 410 27.71 3.77 -9.65
C MET A 410 27.39 5.01 -10.49
N LYS A 411 28.33 5.42 -11.36
CA LYS A 411 28.13 6.57 -12.24
C LYS A 411 26.95 6.31 -13.17
N ASP A 412 26.97 5.19 -13.86
CA ASP A 412 25.96 4.83 -14.86
C ASP A 412 24.56 4.69 -14.22
N LEU A 413 24.47 4.30 -12.94
CA LEU A 413 23.20 4.27 -12.20
C LEU A 413 22.68 5.68 -11.85
N ARG A 414 23.57 6.62 -11.47
CA ARG A 414 23.18 8.01 -11.22
C ARG A 414 22.65 8.69 -12.48
N ASP A 415 23.21 8.35 -13.64
CA ASP A 415 22.79 8.85 -14.95
C ASP A 415 21.46 8.22 -15.44
N THR A 416 20.82 7.31 -14.67
CA THR A 416 19.56 6.60 -15.02
C THR A 416 18.44 6.77 -13.98
N ASP A 417 18.35 7.92 -13.31
CA ASP A 417 17.32 8.24 -12.29
C ASP A 417 17.17 7.16 -11.20
N TRP A 418 18.30 6.55 -10.81
CA TRP A 418 18.30 5.47 -9.84
C TRP A 418 17.58 5.85 -8.55
N GLY A 419 16.65 4.99 -8.17
CA GLY A 419 15.97 5.08 -6.90
C GLY A 419 14.86 6.12 -6.84
N THR A 420 14.55 6.83 -7.92
CA THR A 420 13.36 7.68 -7.99
C THR A 420 12.08 6.85 -7.76
N ALA A 421 11.83 5.82 -8.59
CA ALA A 421 10.68 4.93 -8.42
C ALA A 421 10.67 4.20 -7.05
N ILE A 422 11.85 3.93 -6.50
CA ILE A 422 12.05 3.32 -5.19
C ILE A 422 11.62 4.29 -4.07
N MET A 423 12.04 5.55 -4.14
CA MET A 423 11.61 6.63 -3.25
C MET A 423 10.12 6.90 -3.35
N GLU A 424 9.56 6.89 -4.56
CA GLU A 424 8.14 7.06 -4.84
C GLU A 424 7.32 5.97 -4.12
N GLN A 425 7.69 4.71 -4.32
CA GLN A 425 7.06 3.58 -3.61
C GLN A 425 7.23 3.64 -2.08
N TRP A 426 8.32 4.24 -1.60
CA TRP A 426 8.60 4.38 -0.16
C TRP A 426 7.79 5.49 0.50
N GLY A 427 7.69 6.65 -0.14
CA GLY A 427 6.96 7.80 0.41
C GLY A 427 5.44 7.60 0.40
N ASP A 428 4.93 6.62 -0.33
CA ASP A 428 3.56 6.13 -0.16
C ASP A 428 3.39 5.29 1.13
N VAL A 429 4.44 4.62 1.59
CA VAL A 429 4.44 3.77 2.79
C VAL A 429 4.78 4.58 4.05
N ASP A 430 5.97 5.20 4.09
CA ASP A 430 6.47 6.03 5.18
C ASP A 430 7.46 7.10 4.67
N VAL A 431 7.08 8.40 4.76
CA VAL A 431 7.91 9.52 4.27
C VAL A 431 9.17 9.68 5.10
N GLY A 432 9.15 9.31 6.38
CA GLY A 432 10.31 9.40 7.24
C GLY A 432 11.35 8.33 6.90
N GLU A 433 10.92 7.15 6.47
CA GLU A 433 11.83 6.13 5.93
C GLU A 433 12.31 6.49 4.51
N ALA A 434 11.45 7.04 3.66
CA ALA A 434 11.84 7.59 2.35
C ALA A 434 12.94 8.65 2.50
N ALA A 435 12.70 9.68 3.31
CA ALA A 435 13.65 10.76 3.59
C ALA A 435 14.99 10.25 4.13
N ARG A 436 14.97 9.26 5.05
CA ARG A 436 16.16 8.61 5.58
C ARG A 436 16.94 7.85 4.51
N TYR A 437 16.25 7.08 3.66
CA TYR A 437 16.88 6.32 2.57
C TYR A 437 17.48 7.25 1.51
N GLY A 438 16.73 8.26 1.05
CA GLY A 438 17.20 9.21 0.04
C GLY A 438 18.43 10.02 0.50
N LEU A 439 18.43 10.53 1.73
CA LEU A 439 19.59 11.25 2.26
C LEU A 439 20.81 10.33 2.43
N ASP A 440 20.64 9.13 2.99
CA ASP A 440 21.71 8.15 3.14
C ASP A 440 22.28 7.72 1.78
N PHE A 441 21.43 7.53 0.76
CA PHE A 441 21.82 7.26 -0.61
C PHE A 441 22.67 8.41 -1.19
N MET A 442 22.20 9.65 -1.13
CA MET A 442 22.93 10.80 -1.71
C MET A 442 24.29 11.02 -1.04
N LEU A 443 24.37 10.89 0.29
CA LEU A 443 25.62 11.00 1.06
C LEU A 443 26.60 9.84 0.82
N LYS A 444 26.11 8.68 0.37
CA LYS A 444 26.91 7.48 0.07
C LYS A 444 27.37 7.39 -1.37
N THR A 445 26.63 7.97 -2.30
CA THR A 445 26.88 7.86 -3.75
C THR A 445 27.49 9.13 -4.34
N ASP A 446 27.67 10.17 -3.53
CA ASP A 446 28.02 11.53 -3.95
C ASP A 446 27.10 12.00 -5.08
N TYR A 447 25.77 11.81 -4.92
CA TYR A 447 24.75 12.18 -5.91
C TYR A 447 24.71 13.70 -6.12
N ALA A 448 24.66 14.43 -5.01
CA ALA A 448 24.93 15.86 -4.91
C ALA A 448 26.05 16.06 -3.89
N SER A 449 26.81 17.15 -4.00
CA SER A 449 27.85 17.45 -3.01
C SER A 449 27.23 17.84 -1.67
N ARG A 450 28.01 17.65 -0.60
CA ARG A 450 27.57 17.97 0.77
C ARG A 450 27.24 19.45 0.96
N GLU A 451 27.91 20.34 0.23
CA GLU A 451 27.64 21.78 0.26
C GLU A 451 26.27 22.09 -0.35
N GLU A 452 25.95 21.48 -1.49
CA GLU A 452 24.65 21.64 -2.18
C GLU A 452 23.50 21.11 -1.32
N LEU A 453 23.68 19.93 -0.70
CA LEU A 453 22.70 19.36 0.25
C LEU A 453 22.48 20.26 1.47
N ILE A 454 23.55 20.78 2.08
CA ILE A 454 23.46 21.69 3.24
C ILE A 454 22.73 22.99 2.87
N LYS A 455 23.03 23.56 1.69
CA LYS A 455 22.38 24.76 1.17
C LYS A 455 20.89 24.52 0.92
N LEU A 456 20.55 23.49 0.15
CA LEU A 456 19.16 23.13 -0.17
C LEU A 456 18.32 22.93 1.09
N PHE A 457 18.81 22.13 2.05
CA PHE A 457 18.09 21.90 3.30
C PHE A 457 18.11 23.12 4.25
N SER A 458 18.90 24.15 3.98
CA SER A 458 18.85 25.45 4.69
C SER A 458 17.99 26.51 3.98
N GLY A 459 17.25 26.13 2.92
CA GLY A 459 16.34 27.03 2.20
C GLY A 459 16.97 27.81 1.04
N ASP A 460 18.12 27.34 0.52
CA ASP A 460 18.75 27.87 -0.69
C ASP A 460 18.29 27.05 -1.92
N ASP A 461 17.38 27.64 -2.70
CA ASP A 461 16.76 27.00 -3.86
C ASP A 461 17.67 26.97 -5.11
N ASP A 462 18.88 27.54 -5.09
CA ASP A 462 19.79 27.57 -6.25
C ASP A 462 20.25 26.16 -6.71
N PHE A 463 20.03 25.14 -5.87
CA PHE A 463 20.37 23.73 -6.11
C PHE A 463 19.14 22.83 -6.26
N ALA A 464 17.98 23.44 -6.52
CA ALA A 464 16.74 22.77 -6.85
C ALA A 464 16.83 21.90 -8.12
N SER A 465 16.16 20.75 -8.08
CA SER A 465 16.02 19.81 -9.19
C SER A 465 14.56 19.38 -9.28
N ASP A 466 13.95 19.34 -10.46
CA ASP A 466 12.61 18.75 -10.62
C ASP A 466 12.79 17.26 -10.99
N ALA A 467 12.00 16.36 -10.38
CA ALA A 467 11.80 14.95 -10.79
C ALA A 467 12.89 13.89 -10.48
N ASP A 468 13.88 14.17 -9.63
CA ASP A 468 15.00 13.28 -9.34
C ASP A 468 15.12 12.80 -7.86
N MET A 469 16.17 12.04 -7.54
CA MET A 469 16.42 11.56 -6.17
C MET A 469 16.53 12.69 -5.13
N LEU A 470 17.12 13.84 -5.50
CA LEU A 470 17.29 14.99 -4.62
C LEU A 470 15.92 15.60 -4.30
N ASP A 471 15.11 15.79 -5.32
CA ASP A 471 13.74 16.29 -5.27
C ASP A 471 12.83 15.40 -4.41
N ARG A 472 12.79 14.10 -4.70
CA ARG A 472 11.99 13.14 -3.92
C ARG A 472 12.42 13.09 -2.46
N THR A 473 13.73 13.22 -2.18
CA THR A 473 14.23 13.30 -0.80
C THR A 473 13.78 14.58 -0.11
N PHE A 474 13.85 15.73 -0.79
CA PHE A 474 13.42 17.02 -0.26
C PHE A 474 11.91 17.04 0.04
N CYS A 475 11.08 16.54 -0.88
CA CYS A 475 9.65 16.37 -0.68
C CYS A 475 9.34 15.50 0.55
N ALA A 476 9.98 14.33 0.65
CA ALA A 476 9.81 13.43 1.79
C ALA A 476 10.26 14.07 3.12
N LEU A 477 11.39 14.80 3.14
CA LEU A 477 11.86 15.53 4.32
C LEU A 477 10.87 16.60 4.79
N ARG A 478 10.31 17.39 3.87
CA ARG A 478 9.33 18.44 4.20
C ARG A 478 8.04 17.85 4.73
N VAL A 479 7.51 16.82 4.07
CA VAL A 479 6.27 16.16 4.53
C VAL A 479 6.51 15.43 5.86
N TRP A 480 7.70 14.88 6.11
CA TRP A 480 8.06 14.31 7.41
C TRP A 480 8.11 15.36 8.53
N ALA A 481 8.72 16.52 8.28
CA ALA A 481 8.71 17.65 9.20
C ALA A 481 7.29 18.12 9.56
N VAL A 482 6.38 18.15 8.58
CA VAL A 482 4.97 18.52 8.77
C VAL A 482 4.15 17.44 9.49
N THR A 483 4.45 16.15 9.27
CA THR A 483 3.57 15.06 9.75
C THR A 483 4.05 14.40 11.04
N LYS A 484 5.37 14.32 11.26
CA LYS A 484 5.98 13.66 12.43
C LYS A 484 7.21 14.45 12.95
N PRO A 485 7.10 15.76 13.28
CA PRO A 485 8.24 16.60 13.63
C PRO A 485 9.09 16.06 14.79
N ASP A 486 8.47 15.46 15.82
CA ASP A 486 9.19 14.89 16.95
C ASP A 486 10.01 13.64 16.59
N GLU A 487 9.56 12.83 15.61
CA GLU A 487 10.33 11.70 15.09
C GLU A 487 11.55 12.23 14.31
N MET A 488 11.32 13.19 13.41
CA MET A 488 12.38 13.81 12.61
C MET A 488 13.43 14.49 13.50
N LYS A 489 13.01 15.25 14.51
CA LYS A 489 13.89 15.87 15.52
C LYS A 489 14.76 14.84 16.24
N THR A 490 14.14 13.72 16.64
CA THR A 490 14.85 12.61 17.29
C THR A 490 15.90 12.00 16.37
N TRP A 491 15.58 11.82 15.08
CA TRP A 491 16.53 11.32 14.08
C TRP A 491 17.66 12.31 13.79
N ILE A 492 17.38 13.61 13.60
CA ILE A 492 18.39 14.65 13.36
C ILE A 492 19.45 14.64 14.49
N ALA A 493 19.02 14.46 15.74
CA ALA A 493 19.93 14.37 16.88
C ALA A 493 20.94 13.20 16.80
N THR A 494 20.66 12.14 16.02
CA THR A 494 21.58 11.00 15.80
C THR A 494 22.66 11.27 14.74
N LEU A 495 22.48 12.29 13.89
CA LEU A 495 23.43 12.62 12.83
C LEU A 495 24.73 13.16 13.43
N LYS A 496 25.87 12.75 12.87
CA LYS A 496 27.20 13.10 13.39
C LYS A 496 27.67 14.49 12.93
N GLU A 497 27.24 14.91 11.75
CA GLU A 497 27.72 16.13 11.07
C GLU A 497 26.93 17.35 11.53
N GLU A 498 27.64 18.37 12.05
CA GLU A 498 27.01 19.51 12.69
C GLU A 498 26.24 20.39 11.71
N ASP A 499 26.80 20.67 10.53
CA ASP A 499 26.18 21.59 9.58
C ASP A 499 24.99 20.95 8.85
N LEU A 500 25.06 19.64 8.56
CA LEU A 500 23.90 18.88 8.09
C LEU A 500 22.78 18.83 9.14
N ARG A 501 23.11 18.71 10.45
CA ARG A 501 22.09 18.85 11.52
C ARG A 501 21.47 20.23 11.53
N LYS A 502 22.25 21.31 11.39
CA LYS A 502 21.72 22.69 11.34
C LYS A 502 20.76 22.87 10.16
N ALA A 503 21.15 22.42 8.97
CA ALA A 503 20.32 22.48 7.78
C ALA A 503 19.00 21.71 7.97
N LEU A 504 19.06 20.44 8.38
CA LEU A 504 17.85 19.64 8.61
C LEU A 504 16.98 20.16 9.77
N THR A 505 17.58 20.83 10.76
CA THR A 505 16.83 21.53 11.82
C THR A 505 16.12 22.75 11.26
N TRP A 506 16.77 23.52 10.38
CA TRP A 506 16.12 24.62 9.65
C TRP A 506 14.95 24.12 8.82
N LEU A 507 15.10 23.03 8.06
CA LEU A 507 14.00 22.43 7.28
C LEU A 507 12.85 21.97 8.18
N LEU A 508 13.15 21.34 9.31
CA LEU A 508 12.16 20.95 10.32
C LEU A 508 11.38 22.15 10.90
N GLU A 509 12.07 23.28 11.11
CA GLU A 509 11.47 24.53 11.61
C GLU A 509 10.79 25.36 10.52
N ASN A 510 11.09 25.12 9.24
CA ASN A 510 10.60 25.88 8.07
C ASN A 510 10.12 24.95 6.94
N PRO A 511 9.23 23.96 7.19
CA PRO A 511 8.86 22.98 6.17
C PRO A 511 8.03 23.58 5.01
N TRP A 512 7.51 24.79 5.21
CA TRP A 512 6.80 25.58 4.19
C TRP A 512 7.77 26.37 3.28
N GLY A 513 9.07 26.35 3.57
CA GLY A 513 10.11 27.18 2.96
C GLY A 513 10.24 28.56 3.62
N THR A 514 10.87 29.51 2.93
CA THR A 514 11.09 30.89 3.42
C THR A 514 9.85 31.81 3.39
N GLY A 515 8.68 31.26 3.05
CA GLY A 515 7.39 31.98 3.06
C GLY A 515 6.75 32.02 4.45
N PRO A 516 5.80 32.94 4.69
CA PRO A 516 5.04 32.95 5.94
C PRO A 516 4.16 31.69 6.05
N GLU A 517 4.04 31.19 7.29
CA GLU A 517 2.96 30.29 7.70
C GLU A 517 1.61 31.00 7.46
N GLU A 518 0.65 30.29 6.88
CA GLU A 518 -0.70 30.77 6.53
C GLU A 518 -1.78 29.78 7.00
#